data_AF-E1RJB9-F1
#
_entry.id   AF-E1RJB9-F1
#
_cell.length_a   1.000
_cell.length_b   1.000
_cell.length_c   1.000
_cell.angle_alpha   90.00
_cell.angle_beta   90.00
_cell.angle_gamma   90.00
#
_symmetry.space_group_name_H-M   'P 1'
#
loop_
_entity.id
_entity.type
_entity.pdbx_description
1 polymer ?
#
loop_
_entity_poly.entity_id
_entity_poly.type
_entity_poly.pdbx_seq_one_letter_code
_entity_poly.pdbx_strand_id
1 'polypeptide(L)'
;MLYETLFLQSLIFTLIVEVPLLFVAVRYVLKSEKSVWDILATGLLMTALTLPYLWFVMPPYLDMSWYPLNAEIIVILVESAVIWYLLRIKPLYSVIISAFANAASYLLGVLLL
;
A
#
# COMPACT_ATOMS: atom_id res chain seq x y z
N MET A 1 10.31 -22.22 1.08
CA MET A 1 8.89 -21.91 0.84
C MET A 1 8.70 -21.70 -0.66
N LEU A 2 7.52 -22.01 -1.19
CA LEU A 2 7.19 -21.66 -2.58
C LEU A 2 7.08 -20.13 -2.68
N TYR A 3 7.40 -19.57 -3.86
CA TYR A 3 7.40 -18.12 -4.09
C TYR A 3 6.01 -17.50 -3.82
N GLU A 4 4.97 -18.24 -4.16
CA GLU A 4 3.57 -17.92 -3.94
C GLU A 4 3.20 -17.88 -2.45
N THR A 5 3.83 -18.73 -1.63
CA THR A 5 3.63 -18.70 -0.17
C THR A 5 4.21 -17.44 0.45
N LEU A 6 5.40 -17.03 0.01
CA LEU A 6 6.01 -15.76 0.45
C LEU A 6 5.15 -14.57 0.02
N PHE A 7 4.66 -14.58 -1.22
CA PHE A 7 3.72 -13.56 -1.71
C PHE A 7 2.47 -13.47 -0.83
N LEU A 8 1.80 -14.60 -0.54
CA LEU A 8 0.58 -14.60 0.29
C LEU A 8 0.87 -14.13 1.72
N GLN A 9 2.00 -14.53 2.29
CA GLN A 9 2.43 -14.08 3.61
C GLN A 9 2.64 -12.57 3.63
N SER A 10 3.37 -12.03 2.65
CA SER A 10 3.56 -10.59 2.49
C SER A 10 2.24 -9.86 2.25
N LEU A 11 1.34 -10.40 1.43
CA LEU A 11 0.02 -9.81 1.17
C LEU A 11 -0.80 -9.66 2.44
N ILE A 12 -0.93 -10.73 3.21
CA ILE A 12 -1.69 -10.71 4.46
C ILE A 12 -1.04 -9.74 5.46
N PHE A 13 0.29 -9.77 5.57
CA PHE A 13 1.03 -8.88 6.45
C PHE A 13 0.83 -7.41 6.09
N THR A 14 0.99 -7.06 4.81
CA THR A 14 0.80 -5.70 4.30
C THR A 14 -0.62 -5.21 4.57
N LEU A 15 -1.64 -6.04 4.34
CA LEU A 15 -3.04 -5.69 4.66
C LEU A 15 -3.25 -5.42 6.16
N ILE A 16 -2.65 -6.25 7.02
CA ILE A 16 -2.74 -6.08 8.49
C ILE A 16 -2.10 -4.77 8.94
N VAL A 17 -1.06 -4.29 8.26
CA VAL A 17 -0.37 -3.04 8.61
C VAL A 17 -1.04 -1.83 7.98
N GLU A 18 -1.26 -1.85 6.67
CA GLU A 18 -1.67 -0.68 5.89
C GLU A 18 -3.13 -0.29 6.13
N VAL A 19 -4.04 -1.27 6.25
CA VAL A 19 -5.47 -0.97 6.44
C VAL A 19 -5.71 -0.23 7.75
N PRO A 20 -5.16 -0.65 8.91
CA PRO A 20 -5.24 0.14 10.14
C PRO A 20 -4.58 1.51 10.04
N LEU A 21 -3.42 1.63 9.38
CA LEU A 21 -2.75 2.92 9.20
C LEU A 21 -3.60 3.89 8.37
N LEU A 22 -4.16 3.43 7.26
CA LEU A 22 -5.09 4.19 6.43
C LEU A 22 -6.32 4.61 7.26
N PHE A 23 -6.87 3.70 8.05
CA PHE A 23 -8.00 4.00 8.92
C PHE A 23 -7.67 5.08 9.94
N VAL A 24 -6.53 4.98 10.62
CA VAL A 24 -6.10 5.97 11.61
C VAL A 24 -5.85 7.33 10.94
N ALA A 25 -5.16 7.34 9.81
CA ALA A 25 -4.86 8.56 9.07
C ALA A 25 -6.14 9.28 8.61
N VAL A 26 -7.09 8.55 8.02
CA VAL A 26 -8.32 9.14 7.48
C VAL A 26 -9.27 9.56 8.61
N ARG A 27 -9.47 8.70 9.62
CA ARG A 27 -10.48 8.92 10.67
C ARG A 27 -10.03 9.88 11.75
N TYR A 28 -8.78 9.77 12.21
CA TYR A 28 -8.31 10.52 13.38
C TYR A 28 -7.39 11.69 13.02
N VAL A 29 -6.52 11.54 12.00
CA VAL A 29 -5.60 12.61 11.60
C VAL A 29 -6.30 13.62 10.70
N LEU A 30 -6.93 13.16 9.61
CA LEU A 30 -7.67 14.01 8.68
C LEU A 30 -9.10 14.33 9.15
N LYS A 31 -9.60 13.63 10.17
CA LYS A 31 -10.96 13.78 10.73
C LYS A 31 -12.04 13.70 9.66
N SER A 32 -11.86 12.82 8.67
CA SER A 32 -12.81 12.66 7.58
C SER A 32 -14.05 11.87 8.03
N GLU A 33 -15.21 12.26 7.50
CA GLU A 33 -16.50 11.60 7.75
C GLU A 33 -16.77 10.41 6.80
N LYS A 34 -15.72 9.86 6.18
CA LYS A 34 -15.85 8.72 5.26
C LYS A 34 -16.40 7.50 6.00
N SER A 35 -17.19 6.70 5.29
CA SER A 35 -17.70 5.45 5.82
C SER A 35 -16.53 4.53 6.18
N VAL A 36 -16.66 3.79 7.28
CA VAL A 36 -15.70 2.75 7.67
C VAL A 36 -15.49 1.77 6.51
N TRP A 37 -16.56 1.43 5.80
CA TRP A 37 -16.50 0.53 4.65
C TRP A 37 -15.73 1.11 3.47
N ASP A 38 -15.83 2.41 3.22
CA ASP A 38 -15.06 3.06 2.15
C ASP A 38 -13.57 3.00 2.44
N ILE A 39 -13.19 3.23 3.70
CA ILE A 39 -11.79 3.19 4.14
C ILE A 39 -11.23 1.78 4.04
N LEU A 40 -11.96 0.78 4.56
CA LEU A 40 -11.54 -0.62 4.50
C LEU A 40 -11.45 -1.11 3.05
N ALA A 41 -12.45 -0.81 2.22
CA ALA A 41 -12.44 -1.17 0.82
C ALA A 41 -11.27 -0.51 0.08
N THR A 42 -10.98 0.76 0.36
CA THR A 42 -9.83 1.47 -0.23
C THR A 42 -8.51 0.79 0.15
N GLY A 43 -8.30 0.46 1.42
CA GLY A 43 -7.08 -0.21 1.88
C GLY A 43 -6.92 -1.61 1.28
N LEU A 44 -7.99 -2.40 1.23
CA LEU A 44 -7.96 -3.72 0.58
C LEU A 44 -7.65 -3.59 -0.92
N LEU A 45 -8.32 -2.66 -1.61
CA LEU A 45 -8.17 -2.47 -3.06
C LEU A 45 -6.78 -1.97 -3.42
N MET A 46 -6.23 -0.99 -2.70
CA MET A 46 -4.92 -0.42 -3.04
C MET A 46 -3.84 -1.51 -2.95
N THR A 47 -3.78 -2.27 -1.85
CA THR A 47 -2.80 -3.34 -1.66
C THR A 47 -3.04 -4.51 -2.63
N ALA A 48 -4.30 -4.90 -2.87
CA ALA A 48 -4.62 -5.97 -3.82
C ALA A 48 -4.30 -5.60 -5.27
N LEU A 49 -4.31 -4.31 -5.62
CA LEU A 49 -3.94 -3.83 -6.95
C LEU A 49 -2.42 -3.67 -7.11
N THR A 50 -1.68 -3.33 -6.07
CA THR A 50 -0.25 -3.05 -6.19
C THR A 50 0.62 -4.26 -5.94
N LEU A 51 0.34 -5.06 -4.91
CA LEU A 51 1.25 -6.12 -4.48
C LEU A 51 1.42 -7.24 -5.52
N PRO A 52 0.37 -7.77 -6.18
CA PRO A 52 0.55 -8.77 -7.23
C PRO A 52 1.39 -8.24 -8.40
N TYR A 53 1.25 -6.96 -8.73
CA TYR A 53 2.06 -6.35 -9.78
C TYR A 53 3.51 -6.20 -9.36
N LEU A 54 3.76 -5.77 -8.12
CA LEU A 54 5.11 -5.69 -7.56
C LEU A 54 5.79 -7.06 -7.50
N TRP A 55 5.07 -8.15 -7.22
CA TRP A 55 5.69 -9.48 -7.13
C TRP A 55 5.82 -10.16 -8.51
N PHE A 56 4.76 -10.16 -9.32
CA PHE A 56 4.72 -11.02 -10.51
C PHE A 56 4.90 -10.27 -11.83
N VAL A 57 4.65 -8.96 -11.87
CA VAL A 57 4.64 -8.20 -13.12
C VAL A 57 5.88 -7.32 -13.26
N MET A 58 6.27 -6.57 -12.23
CA MET A 58 7.37 -5.59 -12.31
C MET A 58 8.79 -6.17 -12.46
N PRO A 59 9.19 -7.30 -11.84
CA PRO A 59 10.57 -7.80 -11.90
C PRO A 59 11.21 -7.87 -13.30
N PRO A 60 10.53 -8.33 -14.37
CA PRO A 60 11.13 -8.37 -15.70
C PRO A 60 11.29 -7.00 -16.38
N TYR A 61 10.64 -5.93 -15.90
CA TYR A 61 10.62 -4.62 -16.56
C TYR A 61 11.50 -3.56 -15.90
N LEU A 62 11.97 -3.80 -14.68
CA LEU A 62 12.77 -2.85 -13.90
C LEU A 62 14.21 -3.34 -13.76
N ASP A 63 15.16 -2.42 -13.86
CA ASP A 63 16.56 -2.71 -13.57
C ASP A 63 16.71 -3.16 -12.12
N MET A 64 17.30 -4.34 -11.92
CA MET A 64 17.51 -4.96 -10.60
C MET A 64 18.28 -4.05 -9.64
N SER A 65 19.17 -3.20 -10.16
CA SER A 65 19.99 -2.27 -9.37
C SER A 65 19.16 -1.17 -8.71
N TRP A 66 18.06 -0.80 -9.34
CA TRP A 66 17.15 0.27 -8.90
C TRP A 66 15.76 -0.26 -8.53
N TYR A 67 15.61 -1.59 -8.51
CA TYR A 67 14.32 -2.26 -8.37
C TYR A 67 13.56 -1.81 -7.12
N PRO A 68 14.16 -1.81 -5.91
CA PRO A 68 13.42 -1.43 -4.71
C PRO A 68 12.91 0.01 -4.83
N LEU A 69 13.77 0.95 -5.24
CA LEU A 69 13.37 2.35 -5.32
C LEU A 69 12.26 2.59 -6.38
N ASN A 70 12.43 2.03 -7.56
CA ASN A 70 11.48 2.23 -8.67
C ASN A 70 10.13 1.56 -8.39
N ALA A 71 10.14 0.33 -7.87
CA ALA A 71 8.92 -0.40 -7.54
C ALA A 71 8.12 0.36 -6.47
N GLU A 72 8.78 0.81 -5.40
CA GLU A 72 8.15 1.55 -4.31
C GLU A 72 7.55 2.87 -4.78
N ILE A 73 8.25 3.64 -5.63
CA ILE A 73 7.71 4.88 -6.20
C ILE A 73 6.43 4.60 -7.00
N ILE A 74 6.42 3.56 -7.84
CA ILE A 74 5.23 3.22 -8.65
C ILE A 74 4.07 2.79 -7.75
N VAL A 75 4.34 1.93 -6.77
CA VAL A 75 3.32 1.49 -5.81
C VAL A 75 2.73 2.67 -5.06
N ILE A 76 3.56 3.56 -4.52
CA ILE A 76 3.10 4.75 -3.82
C ILE A 76 2.20 5.59 -4.72
N LEU A 77 2.59 5.84 -5.98
CA LEU A 77 1.78 6.64 -6.91
C LEU A 77 0.43 5.99 -7.22
N VAL A 78 0.40 4.68 -7.45
CA VAL A 78 -0.84 3.94 -7.75
C VAL A 78 -1.77 3.93 -6.54
N GLU A 79 -1.27 3.60 -5.36
CA GLU A 79 -2.07 3.61 -4.13
C GLU A 79 -2.58 5.00 -3.80
N SER A 80 -1.74 6.03 -3.97
CA SER A 80 -2.13 7.43 -3.81
C SER A 80 -3.28 7.83 -4.73
N ALA A 81 -3.29 7.33 -5.97
CA ALA A 81 -4.37 7.55 -6.92
C ALA A 81 -5.67 6.85 -6.49
N VAL A 82 -5.57 5.60 -6.01
CA VAL A 82 -6.71 4.84 -5.47
C VAL A 82 -7.30 5.53 -4.25
N ILE A 83 -6.48 5.92 -3.27
CA ILE A 83 -6.90 6.66 -2.07
C ILE A 83 -7.56 7.98 -2.44
N TRP A 84 -6.92 8.77 -3.32
CA TRP A 84 -7.45 10.05 -3.78
C TRP A 84 -8.83 9.87 -4.42
N TYR A 85 -8.97 8.92 -5.33
CA TYR A 85 -10.19 8.71 -6.09
C TYR A 85 -11.34 8.18 -5.22
N LEU A 86 -11.10 7.14 -4.42
CA LEU A 86 -12.13 6.49 -3.63
C LEU A 86 -12.53 7.30 -2.39
N LEU A 87 -11.55 7.85 -1.66
CA LEU A 87 -11.85 8.61 -0.45
C LEU A 87 -12.07 10.10 -0.72
N ARG A 88 -11.78 10.60 -1.92
CA ARG A 88 -11.95 12.02 -2.32
C ARG A 88 -11.28 12.99 -1.33
N ILE A 89 -10.11 12.63 -0.81
CA ILE A 89 -9.28 13.51 0.03
C ILE A 89 -8.33 14.35 -0.83
N LYS A 90 -7.58 15.30 -0.27
CA LYS A 90 -6.64 16.10 -1.07
C LYS A 90 -5.51 15.21 -1.62
N PRO A 91 -5.07 15.38 -2.88
CA PRO A 91 -4.01 14.56 -3.48
C PRO A 91 -2.71 14.53 -2.67
N LEU A 92 -2.31 15.67 -2.08
CA LEU A 92 -1.11 15.70 -1.24
C LEU A 92 -1.23 14.77 -0.03
N TYR A 93 -2.41 14.68 0.59
CA TYR A 93 -2.61 13.78 1.72
C TYR A 93 -2.66 12.32 1.29
N SER A 94 -3.17 11.99 0.10
CA SER A 94 -3.14 10.61 -0.38
C SER A 94 -1.72 10.13 -0.65
N VAL A 95 -0.86 11.00 -1.20
CA VAL A 95 0.58 10.72 -1.38
C VAL A 95 1.28 10.50 -0.05
N ILE A 96 1.07 11.38 0.94
CA ILE A 96 1.68 11.25 2.26
C ILE A 96 1.21 9.95 2.95
N ILE A 97 -0.08 9.64 2.88
CA ILE A 97 -0.63 8.43 3.51
C ILE A 97 -0.08 7.18 2.87
N SER A 98 -0.07 7.08 1.53
CA SER A 98 0.48 5.91 0.85
C SER A 98 1.97 5.74 1.11
N ALA A 99 2.77 6.82 0.99
CA ALA A 99 4.20 6.74 1.29
C ALA A 99 4.47 6.28 2.72
N PHE A 100 3.70 6.76 3.70
CA PHE A 100 3.85 6.34 5.09
C PHE A 100 3.39 4.91 5.33
N ALA A 101 2.24 4.50 4.78
CA ALA A 101 1.71 3.15 4.92
C ALA A 101 2.68 2.13 4.32
N ASN A 102 3.19 2.42 3.12
CA ASN A 102 4.10 1.53 2.41
C ASN A 102 5.48 1.45 3.08
N ALA A 103 6.04 2.60 3.50
CA ALA A 103 7.29 2.59 4.28
C ALA A 103 7.13 1.80 5.60
N ALA A 104 5.99 1.95 6.29
CA ALA A 104 5.73 1.20 7.51
C ALA A 104 5.57 -0.30 7.25
N SER A 105 4.82 -0.71 6.23
CA SER A 105 4.62 -2.11 5.88
C SER A 105 5.93 -2.77 5.43
N TYR A 106 6.73 -2.09 4.61
CA TYR A 106 8.07 -2.54 4.22
C TYR A 106 9.00 -2.71 5.43
N LEU A 107 9.15 -1.67 6.26
CA LEU A 107 10.07 -1.71 7.40
C LEU A 107 9.67 -2.78 8.42
N LEU A 108 8.37 -2.89 8.72
CA LEU A 108 7.88 -3.93 9.62
C LEU A 108 8.03 -5.32 9.00
N GLY A 109 7.86 -5.45 7.68
CA GLY A 109 8.07 -6.69 6.95
C GLY A 109 9.52 -7.15 7.08
N VAL A 110 10.49 -6.26 6.84
CA VAL A 110 11.93 -6.56 6.99
C VAL A 110 12.30 -6.97 8.43
N LEU A 111 11.60 -6.46 9.44
CA LEU A 111 11.88 -6.75 10.85
C LEU A 111 11.22 -8.03 11.37
N LEU A 112 10.07 -8.42 10.82
CA LEU A 112 9.19 -9.44 11.40
C LEU A 112 8.97 -10.67 10.52
N LEU A 113 9.34 -10.63 9.24
CA LEU A 113 9.20 -11.73 8.27
C LEU A 113 10.56 -12.20 7.76
#